data_AF-A0A7C5D0L2-F1
#
_entry.id   AF-A0A7C5D0L2-F1
#
_cell.length_a   1.000
_cell.length_b   1.000
_cell.length_c   1.000
_cell.angle_alpha   90.00
_cell.angle_beta   90.00
_cell.angle_gamma   90.00
#
_symmetry.space_group_name_H-M   'P 1'
#
loop_
_entity.id
_entity.type
_entity.pdbx_description
1 polymer ?
#
loop_
_entity_poly.entity_id
_entity_poly.type
_entity_poly.pdbx_seq_one_letter_code
_entity_poly.pdbx_strand_id
1 'polypeptide(L)' 'MERELSCDLLCEHCGSWFRSPLQFGYPEAFFDLAKETTTTTCPFCGNRSTYARERMRFRRRNSDGSVSIIGGETRF' A
#
# COMPACT_ATOMS: atom_id res chain seq x y z
N MET A 1 6.79 10.42 18.83
CA MET A 1 6.42 11.13 17.58
C MET A 1 6.04 10.06 16.57
N GLU A 2 4.73 9.85 16.42
CA GLU A 2 4.17 8.74 15.66
C GLU A 2 4.43 8.98 14.17
N ARG A 3 5.23 8.09 13.56
CA ARG A 3 5.51 8.11 12.13
C ARG A 3 4.33 7.43 11.46
N GLU A 4 3.43 8.19 10.85
CA GLU A 4 2.33 7.61 10.08
C GLU A 4 2.90 6.81 8.91
N LEU A 5 2.72 5.50 8.98
CA LEU A 5 2.98 4.58 7.90
C LEU A 5 1.66 4.34 7.16
N SER A 6 1.64 4.64 5.87
CA SER A 6 0.49 4.36 5.02
C SER A 6 0.91 3.47 3.86
N CYS A 7 0.04 2.52 3.51
CA CYS A 7 0.24 1.65 2.36
C CYS A 7 -0.70 2.11 1.24
N ASP A 8 -0.16 2.29 0.04
CA ASP A 8 -0.95 2.41 -1.18
C ASP A 8 -0.86 1.11 -1.98
N LEU A 9 -1.98 0.76 -2.60
CA LEU A 9 -2.11 -0.37 -3.51
C LEU A 9 -2.37 0.14 -4.93
N LEU A 10 -1.71 -0.47 -5.91
CA LEU A 10 -1.96 -0.25 -7.33
C LEU A 10 -3.09 -1.17 -7.77
N CYS A 11 -4.17 -0.58 -8.28
CA CYS A 11 -5.28 -1.33 -8.83
C CYS A 11 -4.85 -2.07 -10.11
N GLU A 12 -5.08 -3.37 -10.14
CA GLU A 12 -4.75 -4.26 -11.28
C GLU A 12 -5.60 -3.97 -12.51
N HIS A 13 -6.76 -3.36 -12.32
CA HIS A 13 -7.75 -3.12 -13.39
C HIS A 13 -7.65 -1.71 -13.99
N CYS A 14 -7.47 -0.68 -13.16
CA CYS A 14 -7.46 0.71 -13.61
C CYS A 14 -6.10 1.42 -13.44
N GLY A 15 -5.08 0.71 -12.94
CA GLY A 15 -3.73 1.27 -12.75
C GLY A 15 -3.66 2.44 -11.75
N SER A 16 -4.72 2.68 -10.99
CA SER A 16 -4.77 3.79 -10.02
C SER A 16 -4.22 3.35 -8.68
N TRP A 17 -3.36 4.18 -8.09
CA TRP A 17 -2.90 4.00 -6.72
C TRP A 17 -3.96 4.50 -5.73
N PHE A 18 -4.35 3.68 -4.76
CA PHE A 18 -5.29 4.07 -3.71
C PHE A 18 -4.78 3.67 -2.33
N ARG A 19 -5.23 4.37 -1.29
CA ARG A 19 -4.84 4.08 0.08
C ARG A 19 -5.47 2.76 0.52
N SER A 20 -4.66 1.84 1.01
CA SER A 20 -5.16 0.60 1.60
C SER A 20 -6.03 0.92 2.82
N PRO A 21 -7.25 0.37 2.92
CA PRO A 21 -8.08 0.51 4.12
C PRO A 21 -7.48 -0.21 5.33
N LEU A 22 -6.64 -1.21 5.10
CA LEU A 22 -5.89 -1.87 6.16
C LEU A 22 -4.77 -0.95 6.64
N GLN A 23 -4.79 -0.63 7.93
CA GLN A 23 -3.73 0.11 8.62
C GLN A 23 -2.68 -0.87 9.12
N PHE A 24 -1.46 -0.75 8.61
CA PHE A 24 -0.34 -1.58 9.04
C PHE A 24 0.52 -0.74 9.96
N GLY A 25 0.53 -1.08 11.25
CA GLY A 25 1.36 -0.39 12.23
C GLY A 25 2.85 -0.44 11.87
N TYR A 26 3.30 -1.51 11.22
CA TYR A 26 4.68 -1.71 10.79
C TYR A 26 4.78 -2.39 9.40
N PRO A 27 5.76 -2.03 8.55
CA PRO A 27 5.96 -2.64 7.23
C PRO A 27 6.20 -4.15 7.28
N GLU A 28 6.92 -4.62 8.31
CA GLU A 28 7.32 -6.03 8.46
C GLU A 28 6.11 -6.92 8.70
N ALA A 29 5.21 -6.53 9.61
CA ALA A 29 3.95 -7.24 9.86
C ALA A 29 3.04 -7.29 8.63
N PHE A 30 3.24 -6.39 7.66
CA PHE A 30 2.43 -6.37 6.44
C PHE A 30 2.90 -7.36 5.38
N PHE A 31 4.20 -7.60 5.22
CA PHE A 31 4.65 -8.61 4.25
C PHE A 31 4.16 -10.01 4.63
N ASP A 32 4.00 -10.29 5.92
CA ASP A 32 3.41 -11.54 6.42
C ASP A 32 1.88 -11.62 6.20
N LEU A 33 1.19 -10.47 6.14
CA LEU A 33 -0.27 -10.34 5.97
C LEU A 33 -0.69 -10.17 4.50
N ALA A 34 0.19 -9.62 3.66
CA ALA A 34 0.08 -9.51 2.22
C ALA A 34 0.34 -10.88 1.58
N LYS A 35 -0.46 -11.86 1.98
CA LYS A 35 -0.60 -13.13 1.27
C LYS A 35 -1.45 -12.87 0.03
N GLU A 36 -1.19 -13.60 -1.04
CA GLU A 36 -1.90 -13.50 -2.34
C GLU A 36 -3.43 -13.69 -2.25
N THR A 37 -3.96 -14.03 -1.07
CA THR A 37 -5.40 -14.19 -0.81
C THR A 37 -6.07 -12.92 -0.29
N THR A 38 -5.31 -11.92 0.17
CA THR A 38 -5.89 -10.67 0.68
C THR A 38 -6.26 -9.79 -0.50
N THR A 39 -7.51 -9.31 -0.55
CA THR A 39 -8.01 -8.41 -1.61
C THR A 39 -8.73 -7.21 -0.99
N THR A 40 -8.75 -6.09 -1.70
CA THR A 40 -9.55 -4.90 -1.36
C THR A 40 -10.25 -4.38 -2.60
N THR A 41 -11.35 -3.68 -2.41
CA THR A 41 -12.05 -2.99 -3.50
C THR A 41 -11.35 -1.67 -3.81
N CYS A 42 -11.06 -1.44 -5.08
CA CYS A 42 -10.55 -0.17 -5.59
C CYS A 42 -11.67 0.89 -5.51
N PRO A 43 -11.45 2.03 -4.82
CA PRO A 43 -12.46 3.08 -4.69
C PRO A 43 -12.72 3.83 -6.00
N PHE A 44 -11.83 3.71 -6.99
CA PHE A 44 -11.96 4.40 -8.27
C PHE A 44 -12.79 3.64 -9.30
N CYS A 45 -12.62 2.32 -9.40
CA CYS A 45 -13.28 1.51 -10.43
C CYS A 45 -14.20 0.42 -9.86
N GLY A 46 -14.25 0.23 -8.54
CA GLY A 46 -15.09 -0.77 -7.89
C GLY A 46 -14.61 -2.22 -8.04
N ASN A 47 -13.55 -2.48 -8.82
CA ASN A 47 -12.97 -3.81 -8.96
C ASN A 47 -12.16 -4.21 -7.73
N ARG A 48 -12.07 -5.51 -7.46
CA ARG A 48 -11.16 -6.04 -6.44
C ARG A 48 -9.72 -5.99 -6.94
N SER A 49 -8.79 -5.73 -6.04
CA SER A 49 -7.36 -5.76 -6.31
C SER A 49 -6.67 -6.52 -5.19
N THR A 50 -5.72 -7.34 -5.59
CA THR A 50 -4.99 -8.24 -4.70
C THR A 50 -3.86 -7.48 -4.03
N TYR A 51 -3.63 -7.82 -2.77
CA TYR A 51 -2.50 -7.36 -2.02
C TYR A 51 -1.22 -8.10 -2.48
N ALA A 52 -0.67 -7.68 -3.63
CA ALA A 52 0.62 -8.15 -4.14
C ALA A 52 1.77 -7.20 -3.80
N ARG A 53 2.91 -7.73 -3.34
CA ARG A 53 4.09 -6.94 -2.91
C ARG A 53 4.61 -5.98 -3.98
N GLU A 54 4.60 -6.41 -5.24
CA GLU A 54 5.01 -5.62 -6.41
C GLU A 54 4.04 -4.46 -6.75
N ARG A 55 2.80 -4.54 -6.26
CA ARG A 55 1.73 -3.57 -6.51
C ARG A 55 1.45 -2.69 -5.30
N MET A 56 2.41 -2.63 -4.38
CA MET A 56 2.31 -1.87 -3.15
C MET A 56 3.40 -0.85 -3.06
N ARG A 57 3.10 0.23 -2.36
CA ARG A 57 4.13 1.16 -1.89
C ARG A 57 3.82 1.66 -0.50
N PHE A 58 4.84 1.76 0.32
CA PHE A 58 4.74 2.34 1.65
C PHE A 58 5.17 3.78 1.63
N ARG A 59 4.29 4.64 2.13
CA ARG A 59 4.53 6.06 2.33
C ARG A 59 4.69 6.32 3.82
N ARG A 60 5.84 6.89 4.19
CA ARG A 60 6.10 7.38 5.54
C ARG A 60 6.07 8.89 5.53
N ARG A 61 5.29 9.46 6.43
CA ARG A 61 5.35 10.89 6.70
C ARG A 61 6.49 11.17 7.68
N ASN A 62 7.38 12.06 7.30
CA ASN A 62 8.48 12.54 8.13
C ASN A 62 8.00 13.69 9.02
N SER A 63 8.80 14.01 10.04
CA SER A 63 8.50 15.06 11.02
C SER A 63 8.42 16.47 10.41
N ASP A 64 9.05 16.68 9.25
CA ASP A 64 8.99 17.92 8.46
C ASP A 64 7.75 18.00 7.55
N GLY A 65 6.87 16.98 7.59
CA GLY A 65 5.68 16.87 6.75
C GLY A 65 5.94 16.25 5.37
N SER A 66 7.20 15.99 5.00
CA SER A 66 7.53 15.32 3.74
C SER A 66 7.08 13.86 3.74
N VAL A 67 6.82 13.30 2.56
CA VAL A 67 6.41 11.90 2.39
C VAL A 67 7.50 11.15 1.64
N SER A 68 8.08 10.13 2.27
CA SER A 68 9.07 9.24 1.65
C SER A 68 8.44 7.90 1.28
N ILE A 69 8.80 7.36 0.12
CA ILE A 69 8.47 5.99 -0.25
C ILE A 69 9.59 5.09 0.29
N ILE A 70 9.23 4.17 1.19
CA ILE A 70 10.18 3.32 1.95
C ILE A 70 10.16 1.85 1.53
N GLY A 71 9.30 1.47 0.60
CA GLY A 71 9.24 0.09 0.08
C GLY A 71 8.15 -0.08 -0.97
N GLY A 72 8.33 -1.08 -1.82
CA GLY A 72 7.51 -1.36 -3.00
C GLY A 72 8.42 -1.58 -4.22
N GLU A 73 8.48 -2.80 -4.73
CA GLU A 73 9.22 -3.08 -5.97
C GLU A 73 8.44 -2.50 -7.15
N THR A 74 8.74 -1.25 -7.52
CA THR A 74 8.36 -0.76 -8.85
C THR A 74 9.40 -1.28 -9.82
N ARG A 75 9.26 -2.53 -10.28
CA ARG A 75 9.94 -2.98 -11.49
C ARG A 75 9.00 -2.67 -12.66
N PHE A 76 9.39 -1.65 -13.42
CA PHE A 76 8.82 -1.33 -14.73
C PHE A 76 9.18 -2.42 -15.73
#